data_AF-A0A174RWT1-F1
#
_entry.id   AF-A0A174RWT1-F1
#
_cell.length_a   1.000
_cell.length_b   1.000
_cell.length_c   1.000
_cell.angle_alpha   90.00
_cell.angle_beta   90.00
_cell.angle_gamma   90.00
#
_symmetry.space_group_name_H-M   'P 1'
#
loop_
_entity.id
_entity.type
_entity.pdbx_description
1 polymer ?
#
loop_
_entity_poly.entity_id
_entity_poly.type
_entity_poly.pdbx_seq_one_letter_code
_entity_poly.pdbx_strand_id
1 'polypeptide(L)' 'MLFLVPDKRGNGLGRLLVEYGMKHCGVKSVTVNEQNPEAKGFYEHMGFCVYKRTDCDEQGAPYPLLYMEISQR' A
#
# COMPACT_ATOMS: atom_id res chain seq x y z
N MET A 1 1.56 -8.34 3.54
CA MET A 1 0.54 -7.41 4.09
C MET A 1 1.17 -6.64 5.25
N LEU A 2 0.83 -5.36 5.40
CA LEU A 2 1.36 -4.48 6.45
C LEU A 2 0.19 -3.81 7.19
N PHE A 3 0.16 -3.95 8.52
CA PHE A 3 -0.84 -3.33 9.37
C PHE A 3 -0.17 -2.68 10.58
N LEU A 4 -0.68 -1.51 10.96
CA LEU A 4 -0.29 -0.83 12.19
C LEU A 4 -1.53 -0.63 13.05
N VAL A 5 -1.39 -0.85 14.35
CA VAL A 5 -2.40 -0.45 15.32
C VAL A 5 -2.62 1.08 15.23
N PRO A 6 -3.86 1.57 15.41
CA PRO A 6 -4.19 2.99 15.23
C PRO A 6 -3.24 3.92 16.00
N ASP A 7 -2.92 3.60 17.25
CA ASP A 7 -2.06 4.41 18.14
C ASP A 7 -0.60 4.54 17.67
N LYS A 8 -0.18 3.73 16.69
CA LYS A 8 1.19 3.74 16.14
C LYS A 8 1.27 4.39 14.76
N ARG A 9 0.14 4.82 14.17
CA ARG A 9 0.11 5.60 12.94
C ARG A 9 0.67 7.01 13.17
N GLY A 10 1.16 7.66 12.12
CA GLY A 10 1.72 9.02 12.20
C GLY A 10 3.13 9.12 12.81
N ASN A 11 3.66 8.06 13.44
CA ASN A 11 4.98 8.07 14.10
C ASN A 11 6.15 7.63 13.19
N GLY A 12 5.95 7.57 11.87
CA GLY A 12 6.99 7.14 10.91
C GLY A 12 7.25 5.63 10.82
N LEU A 13 6.65 4.81 11.69
CA LEU A 13 6.82 3.34 11.67
C LEU A 13 6.40 2.70 10.35
N GLY A 14 5.30 3.17 9.75
CA GLY A 14 4.82 2.63 8.47
C GLY A 14 5.85 2.84 7.36
N ARG A 15 6.44 4.04 7.29
CA ARG A 15 7.52 4.36 6.35
C ARG A 15 8.73 3.46 6.56
N LEU A 16 9.18 3.32 7.82
CA LEU A 16 10.34 2.47 8.14
C LEU A 16 10.13 1.02 7.69
N LEU A 17 8.94 0.45 7.92
CA LEU A 17 8.61 -0.92 7.54
C LEU A 17 8.55 -1.09 6.01
N VAL A 18 8.00 -0.12 5.29
CA VAL A 18 7.96 -0.15 3.81
C VAL A 18 9.37 0.00 3.23
N GLU A 19 10.16 0.97 3.69
CA GLU A 19 11.55 1.16 3.25
C GLU A 19 12.39 -0.09 3.54
N TYR A 20 12.21 -0.71 4.69
CA TYR A 20 12.84 -1.99 5.01
C TYR A 20 12.42 -3.08 4.03
N GLY A 21 11.12 -3.24 3.77
CA GLY A 21 10.60 -4.22 2.80
C GLY A 21 11.13 -3.99 1.39
N MET A 22 11.28 -2.74 0.96
CA MET A 22 11.87 -2.39 -0.33
C MET A 22 13.35 -2.77 -0.38
N LYS A 23 14.12 -2.40 0.63
CA LYS A 23 15.58 -2.57 0.67
C LYS A 23 16.01 -4.03 0.87
N HIS A 24 15.30 -4.76 1.74
CA HIS A 24 15.72 -6.09 2.18
C HIS A 24 14.87 -7.23 1.62
N CYS A 25 13.63 -6.95 1.20
CA CYS A 25 12.72 -7.97 0.68
C CYS A 25 12.36 -7.76 -0.80
N GLY A 26 12.86 -6.69 -1.43
CA GLY A 26 12.58 -6.41 -2.84
C GLY A 26 11.13 -6.05 -3.12
N VAL A 27 10.38 -5.53 -2.13
CA VAL A 27 9.00 -5.07 -2.31
C VAL A 27 8.99 -3.92 -3.32
N LYS A 28 8.31 -4.12 -4.46
CA LYS A 28 8.14 -3.10 -5.50
C LYS A 28 6.69 -2.77 -5.80
N SER A 29 5.77 -3.62 -5.36
CA SER A 29 4.34 -3.44 -5.54
C SER A 29 3.58 -3.77 -4.26
N VAL A 30 2.42 -3.15 -4.12
CA VAL A 30 1.50 -3.35 -3.01
C VAL A 30 0.07 -3.36 -3.54
N THR A 31 -0.81 -4.02 -2.79
CA THR A 31 -2.25 -3.99 -3.04
C THR A 31 -2.92 -3.31 -1.87
N VAL A 32 -3.78 -2.34 -2.17
CA VAL A 32 -4.47 -1.49 -1.20
C VAL A 32 -5.96 -1.58 -1.48
N ASN A 33 -6.79 -1.68 -0.45
CA ASN A 33 -8.23 -1.55 -0.62
C ASN A 33 -8.56 -0.06 -0.90
N GLU A 34 -9.27 0.23 -1.99
CA GLU A 34 -9.63 1.59 -2.41
C GLU A 34 -10.43 2.35 -1.35
N GLN A 35 -11.22 1.63 -0.56
CA GLN A 35 -12.03 2.19 0.53
C GLN A 35 -11.19 2.63 1.74
N ASN A 36 -9.87 2.39 1.72
CA ASN A 36 -8.92 2.88 2.71
C ASN A 36 -8.10 4.05 2.13
N PRO A 37 -8.65 5.29 2.14
CA PRO A 37 -7.97 6.45 1.58
C PRO A 37 -6.70 6.83 2.35
N GLU A 38 -6.63 6.53 3.66
CA GLU A 38 -5.42 6.74 4.48
C GLU A 38 -4.25 5.90 3.96
N ALA A 39 -4.49 4.60 3.70
CA ALA A 39 -3.47 3.70 3.17
C ALA A 39 -3.06 4.10 1.75
N LYS A 40 -4.03 4.44 0.89
CA LYS A 40 -3.76 4.92 -0.47
C LYS A 40 -2.84 6.15 -0.43
N GLY A 41 -3.21 7.19 0.32
CA GLY A 41 -2.42 8.41 0.45
C GLY A 41 -1.03 8.15 1.05
N PHE A 42 -0.93 7.23 2.02
CA PHE A 42 0.35 6.80 2.57
C PHE A 42 1.29 6.22 1.51
N TYR A 43 0.81 5.30 0.67
CA TYR A 43 1.64 4.71 -0.39
C TYR A 43 1.93 5.70 -1.53
N GLU A 44 0.99 6.59 -1.88
CA GLU A 44 1.23 7.68 -2.83
C GLU A 44 2.33 8.63 -2.36
N HIS A 45 2.34 9.01 -1.07
CA HIS A 45 3.43 9.81 -0.48
C HIS A 45 4.77 9.06 -0.45
N MET A 46 4.77 7.73 -0.44
CA MET A 46 5.96 6.89 -0.55
C MET A 46 6.45 6.73 -2.00
N GLY A 47 5.75 7.29 -2.99
CA GLY A 47 6.13 7.23 -4.41
C GLY A 47 5.54 6.04 -5.18
N PHE A 48 4.59 5.32 -4.60
CA PHE A 48 3.83 4.31 -5.32
C PHE A 48 2.74 4.96 -6.18
N CYS A 49 2.55 4.43 -7.38
CA CYS A 49 1.52 4.86 -8.31
C CYS A 49 0.56 3.71 -8.58
N VAL A 50 -0.74 4.01 -8.64
CA VAL A 50 -1.76 3.02 -9.06
C VAL A 50 -1.55 2.69 -10.53
N TYR A 51 -1.44 1.39 -10.85
CA TYR A 51 -1.35 0.91 -12.24
C TYR A 51 -2.52 0.00 -12.63
N LYS A 52 -3.26 -0.53 -11.65
CA LYS A 52 -4.44 -1.36 -11.89
C LYS A 52 -5.46 -1.19 -10.76
N ARG A 53 -6.74 -1.26 -11.11
CA ARG A 53 -7.86 -1.32 -10.19
C ARG A 53 -8.73 -2.53 -10.53
N THR A 54 -9.29 -3.19 -9.51
CA THR A 54 -10.35 -4.20 -9.67
C THR A 54 -11.57 -3.79 -8.85
N ASP A 55 -12.77 -4.15 -9.31
CA ASP A 55 -14.02 -3.88 -8.59
C ASP A 55 -14.25 -4.84 -7.43
N CYS A 56 -13.73 -6.07 -7.57
CA CYS A 56 -13.80 -7.11 -6.57
C CYS A 56 -12.41 -7.52 -6.08
N ASP A 57 -12.38 -8.14 -4.91
CA ASP A 57 -11.20 -8.84 -4.40
C ASP A 57 -10.98 -10.20 -5.10
N GLU A 58 -9.96 -10.93 -4.67
CA GLU A 58 -9.59 -12.24 -5.22
C GLU A 58 -10.65 -13.33 -4.99
N GLN A 59 -11.60 -13.10 -4.07
CA GLN A 59 -12.71 -14.00 -3.77
C GLN A 59 -14.02 -13.58 -4.45
N GLY A 60 -14.02 -12.49 -5.23
CA GLY A 60 -15.19 -11.96 -5.90
C GLY A 60 -16.07 -11.07 -5.02
N ALA A 61 -15.66 -10.76 -3.79
CA ALA A 61 -16.38 -9.84 -2.92
C ALA A 61 -16.20 -8.39 -3.41
N PRO A 62 -17.21 -7.51 -3.23
CA PRO A 62 -17.23 -6.14 -3.78
C PRO A 62 -16.33 -5.18 -2.97
N TYR A 63 -15.06 -5.53 -2.84
CA TYR A 63 -14.01 -4.74 -2.20
C TYR A 63 -13.01 -4.31 -3.26
N PRO A 64 -13.12 -3.08 -3.80
CA PRO A 64 -12.25 -2.65 -4.86
C PRO A 64 -10.79 -2.60 -4.40
N LEU A 65 -9.90 -3.17 -5.19
CA LEU A 65 -8.46 -3.19 -4.91
C LEU A 65 -7.71 -2.29 -5.88
N LEU A 66 -6.75 -1.55 -5.35
CA LEU A 66 -5.75 -0.78 -6.08
C LEU A 66 -4.44 -1.55 -6.01
N TYR A 67 -3.89 -1.86 -7.17
CA TYR A 67 -2.53 -2.36 -7.30
C TYR A 67 -1.63 -1.17 -7.62
N MET A 68 -0.62 -1.00 -6.77
CA MET A 68 0.30 0.12 -6.84
C MET A 68 1.73 -0.39 -6.97
N GLU A 69 2.55 0.31 -7.73
CA GLU A 69 3.96 0.01 -7.90
C GLU A 69 4.82 1.25 -7.71
N ILE A 70 6.03 1.07 -7.17
CA ILE A 70 6.97 2.17 -7.07
C ILE A 70 7.60 2.43 -8.44
N SER A 71 7.37 3.63 -8.98
CA SER A 71 8.00 4.02 -10.23
C SER A 71 9.43 4.45 -9.93
N GLN A 72 10.41 3.64 -10.35
CA GLN A 72 11.82 4.03 -10.28
C GLN A 72 12.05 5.10 -11.35
N ARG A 73 12.08 6.37 -10.93
CA ARG A 73 12.72 7.43 -11.71
C ARG A 73 14.21 7.46 -11.42
#